data_AF-N6UWE7-F1
#
_entry.id   AF-N6UWE7-F1
#
_cell.length_a   1.000
_cell.length_b   1.000
_cell.length_c   1.000
_cell.angle_alpha   90.00
_cell.angle_beta   90.00
_cell.angle_gamma   90.00
#
_symmetry.space_group_name_H-M   'P 1'
#
loop_
_entity.id
_entity.type
_entity.pdbx_description
1 polymer ?
#
loop_
_entity_poly.entity_id
_entity_poly.type
_entity_poly.pdbx_seq_one_letter_code
_entity_poly.pdbx_strand_id
1 'polypeptide(L)'
;MTAMGSFRRGRDFAAWLGLVPRQFSSGATERLGRISKAGQACIRRPLIIGAASRIIRMSRKQIVDGSWLARMQAKKPRMPVVIALANKMARAIRATLAKGENYRVPALAMAV
;
A
#
# COMPACT_ATOMS: atom_id res chain seq x y z
N MET A 1 20.84 5.76 -4.64
CA MET A 1 19.54 6.03 -3.97
C MET A 1 18.65 6.75 -4.96
N THR A 2 17.57 6.14 -5.44
CA THR A 2 16.60 6.82 -6.33
C THR A 2 16.00 7.99 -5.55
N ALA A 3 16.17 9.22 -6.04
CA ALA A 3 15.59 10.40 -5.41
C ALA A 3 14.07 10.24 -5.40
N MET A 4 13.47 10.16 -4.22
CA MET A 4 12.04 9.89 -4.05
C MET A 4 11.16 11.03 -4.61
N GLY A 5 11.77 12.19 -4.88
CA GLY A 5 11.19 13.31 -5.63
C GLY A 5 11.02 13.06 -7.14
N SER A 6 11.65 12.04 -7.72
CA SER A 6 11.55 11.74 -9.16
C SER A 6 10.19 11.13 -9.56
N PHE A 7 9.42 10.59 -8.61
CA PHE A 7 8.09 10.04 -8.91
C PHE A 7 7.03 11.14 -8.94
N ARG A 8 6.43 11.40 -10.11
CA ARG A 8 5.33 12.38 -10.26
C ARG A 8 4.13 12.07 -9.36
N ARG A 9 3.76 10.79 -9.21
CA ARG A 9 2.58 10.37 -8.44
C ARG A 9 2.92 9.23 -7.47
N GLY A 10 2.20 9.15 -6.34
CA GLY A 10 2.38 8.06 -5.38
C GLY A 10 2.05 6.66 -5.94
N ARG A 11 1.22 6.60 -6.99
CA ARG A 11 0.93 5.36 -7.71
C ARG A 11 2.13 4.85 -8.51
N ASP A 12 2.98 5.75 -9.02
CA ASP A 12 4.17 5.40 -9.78
C ASP A 12 5.21 4.76 -8.85
N PHE A 13 5.32 5.29 -7.63
CA PHE A 13 6.12 4.69 -6.56
C PHE A 13 5.59 3.31 -6.14
N ALA A 14 4.28 3.15 -5.96
CA ALA A 14 3.69 1.86 -5.63
C ALA A 14 3.85 0.82 -6.76
N ALA A 15 3.79 1.25 -8.02
CA ALA A 15 4.04 0.40 -9.18
C ALA A 15 5.52 -0.04 -9.25
N TRP A 16 6.44 0.89 -8.99
CA TRP A 16 7.87 0.60 -8.89
C TRP A 16 8.22 -0.31 -7.71
N LEU A 17 7.41 -0.35 -6.66
CA LEU A 17 7.55 -1.32 -5.57
C LEU A 17 6.90 -2.68 -5.86
N GLY A 18 6.22 -2.86 -7.00
CA GLY A 18 5.50 -4.10 -7.30
C GLY A 18 4.30 -4.32 -6.37
N LEU A 19 3.56 -3.25 -6.05
CA LEU A 19 2.34 -3.29 -5.24
C LEU A 19 1.06 -3.04 -6.07
N VAL A 20 1.19 -3.09 -7.39
CA VAL A 20 0.11 -2.84 -8.37
C VAL A 20 -0.04 -4.06 -9.28
N PRO A 21 -1.26 -4.42 -9.72
CA PRO A 21 -1.46 -5.43 -10.75
C PRO A 21 -0.64 -5.13 -12.02
N ARG A 22 -0.10 -6.17 -12.65
CA ARG A 22 0.55 -6.03 -13.96
C ARG A 22 -0.52 -5.74 -15.01
N GLN A 23 -0.36 -4.63 -15.72
CA GLN A 23 -1.26 -4.23 -16.80
C GLN A 23 -0.78 -4.84 -18.12
N PHE A 24 -1.67 -5.52 -18.83
CA PHE A 24 -1.46 -5.97 -20.20
C PHE A 24 -2.49 -5.25 -21.06
N SER A 25 -2.03 -4.32 -21.90
CA SER A 25 -2.88 -3.59 -22.83
C SER A 25 -2.36 -3.83 -24.24
N SER A 26 -3.15 -4.49 -25.07
CA SER A 26 -3.00 -4.47 -26.53
C SER A 26 -4.16 -3.64 -27.09
N GLY A 27 -3.97 -2.96 -28.22
CA GLY A 27 -4.79 -1.80 -28.66
C GLY A 27 -6.32 -1.86 -28.54
N ALA A 28 -6.94 -3.03 -28.43
CA ALA A 28 -8.39 -3.21 -28.27
C ALA A 28 -8.85 -3.70 -26.88
N THR A 29 -7.95 -4.07 -25.95
CA THR A 29 -8.35 -4.61 -24.63
C THR A 29 -7.30 -4.35 -23.54
N GLU A 30 -7.75 -3.84 -22.40
CA GLU A 30 -6.97 -3.75 -21.18
C GLU A 30 -7.30 -4.92 -20.24
N ARG A 31 -6.26 -5.64 -19.78
CA ARG A 31 -6.39 -6.73 -18.79
C ARG A 31 -5.44 -6.50 -17.61
N LEU A 32 -5.97 -6.58 -16.40
CA LEU A 32 -5.19 -6.57 -15.16
C LEU A 32 -4.84 -8.00 -14.74
N GLY A 33 -3.55 -8.31 -14.69
CA GLY A 33 -3.02 -9.60 -14.28
C GLY A 33 -2.71 -9.69 -12.79
N ARG A 34 -1.80 -10.62 -12.45
CA ARG A 34 -1.30 -10.79 -11.07
C ARG A 34 -0.58 -9.53 -10.59
N ILE A 35 -0.44 -9.40 -9.27
CA ILE A 35 0.38 -8.35 -8.66
C ILE A 35 1.80 -8.41 -9.22
N SER A 36 2.25 -7.29 -9.79
CA SER A 36 3.58 -7.16 -10.34
C SER A 36 4.58 -7.41 -9.23
N LYS A 37 5.51 -8.35 -9.40
CA LYS A 37 6.64 -8.54 -8.47
C LYS A 37 7.87 -7.76 -8.92
N ALA A 38 7.71 -6.87 -9.91
CA ALA A 38 8.78 -6.07 -10.48
C ALA A 38 9.17 -4.93 -9.53
N GLY A 39 10.47 -4.60 -9.51
CA GLY A 39 11.03 -3.51 -8.71
C GLY A 39 11.78 -3.95 -7.45
N GLN A 40 11.85 -3.06 -6.45
CA GLN A 40 12.71 -3.23 -5.28
C GLN A 40 12.13 -4.19 -4.23
N ALA A 41 12.56 -5.45 -4.28
CA ALA A 41 12.13 -6.48 -3.33
C ALA A 41 12.50 -6.16 -1.87
N CYS A 42 13.63 -5.47 -1.64
CA CYS A 42 14.11 -5.10 -0.31
C CYS A 42 13.16 -4.16 0.45
N ILE A 43 12.46 -3.26 -0.26
CA ILE A 43 11.48 -2.34 0.33
C ILE A 43 10.09 -2.97 0.32
N ARG A 44 9.75 -3.71 -0.75
CA ARG A 44 8.45 -4.38 -0.87
C ARG A 44 8.19 -5.38 0.25
N ARG A 45 9.19 -6.19 0.60
CA ARG A 45 9.07 -7.28 1.58
C ARG A 45 8.71 -6.78 2.99
N PRO A 46 9.43 -5.82 3.60
CA PRO A 46 9.04 -5.27 4.90
C PRO A 46 7.68 -4.57 4.87
N LEU A 47 7.29 -3.92 3.76
CA LEU A 47 5.95 -3.33 3.63
C LEU A 47 4.83 -4.38 3.67
N ILE A 48 5.00 -5.50 2.97
CA ILE A 48 4.02 -6.59 2.98
C ILE A 48 3.96 -7.24 4.38
N ILE A 49 5.11 -7.48 5.00
CA ILE A 49 5.20 -8.07 6.34
C ILE A 49 4.54 -7.14 7.38
N GLY A 50 4.82 -5.83 7.33
CA GLY A 50 4.22 -4.82 8.21
C GLY A 50 2.71 -4.69 8.01
N ALA A 51 2.23 -4.74 6.77
CA ALA A 51 0.80 -4.77 6.49
C ALA A 51 0.14 -6.04 7.04
N ALA A 52 0.79 -7.21 6.88
CA ALA A 52 0.29 -8.48 7.39
C ALA A 52 0.23 -8.50 8.91
N SER A 53 1.27 -8.01 9.59
CA SER A 53 1.30 -7.93 11.06
C SER A 53 0.22 -7.01 11.61
N ARG A 54 -0.03 -5.87 10.92
CA ARG A 54 -1.13 -4.96 11.27
C ARG A 54 -2.49 -5.63 11.15
N ILE A 55 -2.73 -6.38 10.06
CA ILE A 55 -3.98 -7.11 9.86
C ILE A 55 -4.16 -8.18 10.94
N ILE A 56 -3.14 -9.01 11.22
CA ILE A 56 -3.19 -10.03 12.28
C ILE A 56 -3.47 -9.39 13.65
N ARG A 57 -2.82 -8.26 13.97
CA ARG A 57 -3.05 -7.55 15.23
C ARG A 57 -4.48 -7.00 15.32
N MET A 58 -5.07 -6.57 14.21
CA MET A 58 -6.48 -6.13 14.16
C MET A 58 -7.48 -7.27 14.17
N SER A 59 -7.13 -8.47 13.70
CA SER A 59 -8.03 -9.62 13.86
C SER A 59 -8.07 -10.08 15.33
N ARG A 60 -7.03 -9.77 16.11
CA ARG A 60 -6.92 -10.13 17.55
C ARG A 60 -7.44 -9.08 18.53
N LYS A 61 -7.54 -7.81 18.12
CA LYS A 61 -8.09 -6.70 18.93
C LYS A 61 -9.30 -6.14 18.20
N GLN A 62 -10.41 -5.87 18.90
CA GLN A 62 -11.65 -5.34 18.30
C GLN A 62 -11.36 -4.31 17.22
N ILE A 63 -11.83 -4.61 16.01
CA ILE A 63 -11.72 -3.73 14.86
C ILE A 63 -12.58 -2.50 15.18
N VAL A 64 -12.09 -1.29 14.88
CA VAL A 64 -12.98 -0.13 14.87
C VAL A 64 -13.99 -0.38 13.75
N ASP A 65 -15.22 -0.68 14.15
CA ASP A 65 -16.32 -0.97 13.25
C ASP A 65 -16.49 0.18 12.25
N GLY A 66 -16.71 -0.17 10.97
CA GLY A 66 -16.84 0.81 9.87
C GLY A 66 -15.53 1.26 9.21
N SER A 67 -14.34 0.93 9.74
CA SER A 67 -13.07 1.32 9.12
C SER A 67 -12.90 0.74 7.69
N TRP A 68 -12.13 1.43 6.83
CA TRP A 68 -11.88 0.98 5.45
C TRP A 68 -11.29 -0.44 5.39
N LEU A 69 -10.44 -0.81 6.34
CA LEU A 69 -9.86 -2.16 6.43
C LEU A 69 -10.86 -3.20 6.91
N ALA A 70 -11.77 -2.85 7.83
CA ALA A 70 -12.85 -3.71 8.28
C ALA A 70 -13.75 -4.12 7.10
N ARG A 71 -14.20 -3.11 6.33
CA ARG A 71 -15.04 -3.31 5.14
C ARG A 71 -14.34 -4.15 4.07
N MET A 72 -13.02 -4.04 3.96
CA MET A 72 -12.26 -4.83 2.99
C MET A 72 -12.11 -6.29 3.44
N GLN A 73 -11.83 -6.54 4.72
CA GLN A 73 -11.74 -7.90 5.25
C GLN A 73 -13.07 -8.65 5.14
N ALA A 74 -14.20 -7.95 5.29
CA ALA A 74 -15.53 -8.55 5.11
C ALA A 74 -15.80 -9.05 3.67
N LYS A 75 -15.10 -8.51 2.66
CA LYS A 75 -15.38 -8.77 1.24
C LYS A 75 -14.27 -9.49 0.48
N LYS A 76 -13.05 -9.52 1.00
CA LYS A 76 -11.87 -10.00 0.28
C LYS A 76 -11.01 -10.93 1.13
N PRO A 77 -10.38 -11.94 0.51
CA PRO A 77 -9.45 -12.81 1.21
C PRO A 77 -8.23 -12.00 1.69
N ARG A 78 -7.55 -12.53 2.70
CA ARG A 78 -6.50 -11.82 3.47
C ARG A 78 -5.40 -11.22 2.61
N MET A 79 -4.85 -11.97 1.63
CA MET A 79 -3.68 -11.51 0.87
C MET A 79 -3.93 -10.25 0.03
N PRO A 80 -5.03 -10.13 -0.74
CA PRO A 80 -5.42 -8.86 -1.35
C PRO A 80 -5.55 -7.70 -0.38
N VAL A 81 -6.07 -7.93 0.84
CA VAL A 81 -6.17 -6.88 1.87
C VAL A 81 -4.80 -6.43 2.35
N VAL A 82 -3.87 -7.37 2.57
CA VAL A 82 -2.47 -7.09 2.91
C VAL A 82 -1.82 -6.22 1.85
N ILE A 83 -2.00 -6.57 0.57
CA ILE A 83 -1.39 -5.84 -0.55
C ILE A 83 -2.00 -4.44 -0.69
N ALA A 84 -3.32 -4.29 -0.50
CA ALA A 84 -3.98 -2.99 -0.51
C ALA A 84 -3.48 -2.09 0.63
N LEU A 85 -3.28 -2.65 1.83
CA LEU A 85 -2.71 -1.92 2.95
C LEU A 85 -1.26 -1.52 2.69
N ALA A 86 -0.43 -2.43 2.16
CA ALA A 86 0.94 -2.13 1.77
C ALA A 86 1.01 -1.01 0.70
N ASN A 87 0.11 -1.03 -0.28
CA ASN A 87 0.01 0.02 -1.30
C ASN A 87 -0.36 1.38 -0.67
N LYS A 88 -1.30 1.41 0.28
CA LYS A 88 -1.64 2.61 1.05
C LYS A 88 -0.43 3.14 1.83
N MET A 89 0.34 2.26 2.48
CA MET A 89 1.56 2.63 3.20
C MET A 89 2.64 3.20 2.26
N ALA A 90 2.84 2.58 1.10
CA ALA A 90 3.78 3.08 0.09
C ALA A 90 3.42 4.51 -0.37
N ARG A 91 2.14 4.79 -0.59
CA ARG A 91 1.66 6.12 -0.97
C ARG A 91 1.90 7.15 0.14
N ALA A 92 1.73 6.77 1.40
CA ALA A 92 2.02 7.62 2.56
C ALA A 92 3.53 7.91 2.66
N ILE A 93 4.38 6.88 2.54
CA ILE A 93 5.85 7.03 2.55
C ILE A 93 6.31 7.97 1.44
N ARG A 94 5.78 7.84 0.22
CA ARG A 94 6.10 8.79 -0.85
C ARG A 94 5.66 10.20 -0.50
N ALA A 95 4.48 10.37 0.09
CA ALA A 95 3.98 11.70 0.44
C ALA A 95 4.86 12.38 1.51
N THR A 96 5.29 11.65 2.54
CA THR A 96 6.19 12.19 3.57
C THR A 96 7.57 12.51 3.00
N LEU A 97 8.13 11.61 2.19
CA LEU A 97 9.44 11.81 1.54
C LEU A 97 9.43 12.97 0.54
N ALA A 98 8.35 13.14 -0.23
CA ALA A 98 8.24 14.23 -1.20
C ALA A 98 8.09 15.60 -0.52
N LYS A 99 7.57 15.64 0.71
CA LYS A 99 7.42 16.87 1.49
C LYS A 99 8.58 17.15 2.44
N GLY A 100 9.49 16.19 2.64
CA GLY A 100 10.52 16.27 3.69
C GLY A 100 9.94 16.28 5.11
N GLU A 101 8.70 15.83 5.28
CA GLU A 101 8.01 15.84 6.57
C GLU A 101 8.21 14.51 7.31
N ASN A 102 8.29 14.59 8.64
CA ASN A 102 8.24 13.41 9.50
C ASN A 102 6.89 12.71 9.39
N TYR A 103 6.89 11.38 9.47
CA TYR A 103 5.66 10.59 9.44
C TYR A 103 4.76 10.95 10.62
N ARG A 104 3.61 11.57 10.34
CA ARG A 104 2.57 11.82 11.33
C ARG A 104 1.66 10.60 11.43
N VAL A 105 1.48 10.09 12.64
CA VAL A 105 0.53 9.01 12.90
C VAL A 105 -0.89 9.55 12.64
N PRO A 106 -1.64 9.04 11.65
CA PRO A 106 -2.94 9.63 11.28
C PRO A 106 -3.96 9.63 12.41
N ALA A 107 -3.89 8.67 13.34
CA ALA A 107 -4.76 8.59 14.51
C ALA A 107 -4.42 9.63 15.59
N LEU A 108 -3.19 10.14 15.61
CA LEU A 108 -2.75 11.20 16.53
C LEU A 108 -2.96 12.60 15.92
N ALA A 109 -3.00 12.70 14.59
CA ALA A 109 -3.18 13.95 13.86
C ALA A 109 -4.64 14.48 13.88
N MET A 110 -5.60 13.70 14.40
CA MET A 110 -6.98 14.14 14.62
C MET A 110 -7.25 14.64 16.05
N ALA A 111 -6.22 14.72 16.88
CA ALA A 111 -6.30 15.15 18.29
C ALA A 111 -5.68 16.54 18.53
N VAL A 112 -5.51 17.35 17.48
CA VAL A 112 -5.06 18.74 17.53
C VAL A 112 -5.99 19.55 16.65
#